data_AF-G4RN45-F1
#
_entry.id   AF-G4RN45-F1
#
_cell.length_a   1.000
_cell.length_b   1.000
_cell.length_c   1.000
_cell.angle_alpha   90.00
_cell.angle_beta   90.00
_cell.angle_gamma   90.00
#
_symmetry.space_group_name_H-M   'P 1'
#
loop_
_entity.id
_entity.type
_entity.pdbx_description
1 polymer ?
#
loop_
_entity_poly.entity_id
_entity_poly.type
_entity_poly.pdbx_seq_one_letter_code
_entity_poly.pdbx_strand_id
1 'polypeptide(L)'
;MDPLEDLRRKFPGKPRSWLKRALERLGDVSEERGYYVVRGRPELGDRYPAYHVWWSESERRWICTCYLTEWGTRRARGVCTHVAAVILYREHKGALRRAGRVYLATGVVKCRERPRAQGEALVRQIPGRTLLDYAEPQWKIAVISGQDSAEVECGGRRIVLKGVEMDYAQARALAEEFLGS
;
A
#
# COMPACT_ATOMS: atom_id res chain seq x y z
N MET A 1 -19.11 -7.46 -6.46
CA MET A 1 -19.35 -6.62 -5.27
C MET A 1 -18.62 -5.30 -5.51
N ASP A 2 -19.32 -4.16 -5.49
CA ASP A 2 -18.71 -2.84 -5.75
C ASP A 2 -17.84 -2.46 -4.54
N PRO A 3 -16.50 -2.32 -4.68
CA PRO A 3 -15.62 -1.92 -3.58
C PRO A 3 -16.04 -0.61 -2.89
N LEU A 4 -16.75 0.27 -3.60
CA LEU A 4 -17.30 1.51 -3.04
C LEU A 4 -18.46 1.26 -2.07
N GLU A 5 -19.20 0.17 -2.21
CA GLU A 5 -20.37 -0.14 -1.41
C GLU A 5 -19.99 -0.69 -0.02
N ASP A 6 -18.98 -1.57 0.03
CA ASP A 6 -18.36 -2.01 1.29
C ASP A 6 -17.76 -0.83 2.06
N LEU A 7 -17.12 0.10 1.33
CA LEU A 7 -16.56 1.30 1.93
C LEU A 7 -17.61 2.25 2.47
N ARG A 8 -18.75 2.40 1.79
CA ARG A 8 -19.86 3.23 2.27
C ARG A 8 -20.43 2.71 3.58
N ARG A 9 -20.59 1.40 3.70
CA ARG A 9 -21.01 0.75 4.95
C ARG A 9 -20.01 1.01 6.08
N LYS A 10 -18.72 0.98 5.78
CA LYS A 10 -17.66 1.12 6.78
C LYS A 10 -17.41 2.56 7.22
N PHE A 11 -17.52 3.50 6.29
CA PHE A 11 -17.31 4.92 6.52
C PHE A 11 -18.61 5.68 6.20
N PRO A 12 -19.67 5.49 7.01
CA PRO A 12 -20.96 6.12 6.76
C PRO A 12 -20.83 7.65 6.76
N GLY A 13 -21.57 8.32 5.87
CA GLY A 13 -21.56 9.78 5.73
C GLY A 13 -20.34 10.37 5.02
N LYS A 14 -19.40 9.55 4.51
CA LYS A 14 -18.31 10.06 3.66
C LYS A 14 -18.74 10.20 2.19
N PRO A 15 -18.38 11.30 1.51
CA PRO A 15 -18.77 11.51 0.12
C PRO A 15 -18.03 10.55 -0.82
N ARG A 16 -18.61 10.27 -1.99
CA ARG A 16 -18.04 9.35 -3.00
C ARG A 16 -16.60 9.71 -3.39
N SER A 17 -16.30 11.01 -3.51
CA SER A 17 -14.94 11.50 -3.80
C SER A 17 -13.93 11.15 -2.71
N TRP A 18 -14.35 11.15 -1.45
CA TRP A 18 -13.51 10.72 -0.33
C TRP A 18 -13.22 9.22 -0.39
N LEU A 19 -14.23 8.40 -0.72
CA LEU A 19 -14.09 6.95 -0.83
C LEU A 19 -13.17 6.54 -1.98
N LYS A 20 -13.33 7.16 -3.17
CA LYS A 20 -12.43 6.94 -4.31
C LYS A 20 -10.98 7.25 -3.95
N ARG A 21 -10.74 8.39 -3.33
CA ARG A 21 -9.42 8.80 -2.85
C ARG A 21 -8.80 7.87 -1.81
N ALA A 22 -9.61 7.19 -0.99
CA ALA A 22 -9.12 6.19 -0.05
C ALA A 22 -8.70 4.90 -0.78
N LEU A 23 -9.50 4.44 -1.76
CA LEU A 23 -9.16 3.30 -2.62
C LEU A 23 -7.90 3.53 -3.44
N GLU A 24 -7.79 4.69 -4.07
CA GLU A 24 -6.63 5.03 -4.90
C GLU A 24 -5.32 5.11 -4.11
N ARG A 25 -5.40 5.31 -2.79
CA ARG A 25 -4.25 5.29 -1.87
C ARG A 25 -3.90 3.89 -1.36
N LEU A 26 -4.68 2.85 -1.66
CA LEU A 26 -4.47 1.51 -1.13
C LEU A 26 -3.08 0.95 -1.52
N GLY A 27 -2.68 1.14 -2.78
CA GLY A 27 -1.36 0.76 -3.28
C GLY A 27 -0.21 1.70 -2.85
N ASP A 28 -0.52 2.80 -2.15
CA ASP A 28 0.47 3.72 -1.59
C ASP A 28 0.78 3.40 -0.12
N VAL A 29 0.15 2.37 0.48
CA VAL A 29 0.39 1.94 1.85
C VAL A 29 1.56 0.97 1.90
N SER A 30 2.57 1.29 2.70
CA SER A 30 3.59 0.34 3.15
C SER A 30 3.51 0.11 4.65
N GLU A 31 3.75 -1.12 5.07
CA GLU A 31 3.80 -1.50 6.47
C GLU A 31 5.26 -1.48 6.96
N GLU A 32 5.49 -0.75 8.05
CA GLU A 32 6.76 -0.68 8.76
C GLU A 32 6.60 -1.32 10.16
N ARG A 33 7.70 -1.44 10.92
CA ARG A 33 7.64 -2.01 12.27
C ARG A 33 6.81 -1.12 13.21
N GLY A 34 5.55 -1.50 13.40
CA GLY A 34 4.62 -0.87 14.35
C GLY A 34 3.81 0.31 13.81
N TYR A 35 3.96 0.67 12.53
CA TYR A 35 3.20 1.75 11.90
C TYR A 35 3.11 1.55 10.39
N TYR A 36 2.33 2.40 9.73
CA TYR A 36 2.14 2.40 8.28
C TYR A 36 2.58 3.73 7.70
N VAL A 37 3.18 3.69 6.51
CA VAL A 37 3.49 4.86 5.71
C VAL A 37 2.54 4.88 4.53
N VAL A 38 1.92 6.02 4.29
CA VAL A 38 1.11 6.27 3.09
C VAL A 38 1.83 7.31 2.26
N ARG A 39 2.25 6.96 1.05
CA ARG A 39 2.88 7.93 0.13
C ARG A 39 1.87 9.04 -0.20
N GLY A 40 2.35 10.28 -0.21
CA GLY A 40 1.56 11.44 -0.60
C GLY A 40 1.38 11.55 -2.10
N ARG A 41 0.16 11.90 -2.52
CA ARG A 41 -0.21 12.17 -3.93
C ARG A 41 -0.78 13.58 -4.06
N PRO A 42 -0.04 14.57 -4.60
CA PRO A 42 -0.54 15.93 -4.80
C PRO A 42 -1.87 16.00 -5.55
N GLU A 43 -2.06 15.13 -6.55
CA GLU A 43 -3.29 14.96 -7.33
C GLU A 43 -4.49 14.50 -6.49
N LEU A 44 -4.26 13.91 -5.31
CA LEU A 44 -5.30 13.53 -4.35
C LEU A 44 -5.44 14.53 -3.19
N GLY A 45 -4.77 15.68 -3.28
CA GLY A 45 -4.82 16.78 -2.30
C GLY A 45 -3.78 16.71 -1.18
N ASP A 46 -2.73 15.92 -1.35
CA ASP A 46 -1.66 15.78 -0.37
C ASP A 46 -0.61 16.88 -0.53
N ARG A 47 -0.14 17.42 0.60
CA ARG A 47 0.91 18.47 0.64
C ARG A 47 2.29 17.91 0.92
N TYR A 48 2.36 16.76 1.57
CA TYR A 48 3.61 16.14 2.00
C TYR A 48 3.84 14.86 1.23
N PRO A 49 5.11 14.49 0.97
CA PRO A 49 5.44 13.31 0.17
C PRO A 49 5.13 11.98 0.88
N ALA A 50 4.92 12.00 2.20
CA ALA A 50 4.58 10.81 2.99
C ALA A 50 3.78 11.18 4.25
N TYR A 51 2.95 10.24 4.69
CA TYR A 51 2.14 10.34 5.89
C TYR A 51 2.31 9.09 6.74
N HIS A 52 2.73 9.27 7.99
CA HIS A 52 2.80 8.20 8.97
C HIS A 52 1.45 8.02 9.65
N VAL A 53 1.04 6.76 9.80
CA VAL A 53 -0.24 6.33 10.37
C VAL A 53 0.01 5.21 11.39
N TRP A 54 -0.53 5.36 12.61
CA TRP A 54 -0.38 4.36 13.67
C TRP A 54 -1.65 4.26 14.52
N TRP A 55 -1.80 3.15 15.23
CA TRP A 55 -2.81 3.03 16.28
C TRP A 55 -2.27 3.67 17.57
N SER A 56 -3.01 4.61 18.14
CA SER A 56 -2.70 5.18 19.45
C SER A 56 -3.52 4.45 20.51
N GLU A 57 -2.84 3.76 21.42
CA GLU A 57 -3.50 3.10 22.56
C GLU A 57 -4.09 4.13 23.53
N SER A 58 -3.41 5.25 23.76
CA SER A 58 -3.90 6.31 24.66
C SER A 58 -5.14 7.01 24.12
N GLU A 59 -5.20 7.29 22.83
CA GLU A 59 -6.37 7.91 22.18
C GLU A 59 -7.41 6.89 21.69
N ARG A 60 -7.11 5.58 21.80
CA ARG A 60 -7.92 4.45 21.29
C ARG A 60 -8.40 4.65 19.86
N ARG A 61 -7.53 5.19 19.00
CA ARG A 61 -7.87 5.51 17.61
C ARG A 61 -6.66 5.54 16.70
N TRP A 62 -6.91 5.49 15.39
CA TRP A 62 -5.87 5.69 14.38
C TRP A 62 -5.47 7.16 14.27
N ILE A 63 -4.16 7.40 14.36
CA ILE A 63 -3.53 8.71 14.24
C ILE A 63 -2.80 8.79 12.90
N CYS A 64 -2.85 9.96 12.28
CA CYS A 64 -2.11 10.26 11.07
C CYS A 64 -1.42 11.62 11.21
N THR A 65 -0.18 11.71 10.77
CA THR A 65 0.57 12.98 10.66
C THR A 65 -0.17 14.08 9.89
N CYS A 66 -1.11 13.74 9.00
CA CYS A 66 -1.93 14.74 8.30
C CYS A 66 -2.80 15.60 9.25
N TYR A 67 -3.05 15.11 10.47
CA TYR A 67 -3.79 15.81 11.53
C TYR A 67 -2.97 16.92 12.19
N LEU A 68 -1.66 16.95 12.02
CA LEU A 68 -0.74 17.94 12.62
C LEU A 68 -0.56 19.19 11.73
N THR A 69 -1.36 19.31 10.67
CA THR A 69 -1.29 20.42 9.72
C THR A 69 -2.27 21.52 10.09
N GLU A 70 -2.15 22.70 9.47
CA GLU A 70 -3.03 23.87 9.68
C GLU A 70 -4.54 23.57 9.52
N TRP A 71 -4.89 22.54 8.74
CA TRP A 71 -6.28 22.06 8.53
C TRP A 71 -6.59 20.76 9.30
N GLY A 72 -5.68 20.37 10.18
CA GLY A 72 -5.62 19.09 10.86
C GLY A 72 -6.70 18.91 11.91
N THR A 73 -7.10 19.96 12.62
CA THR A 73 -8.15 19.93 13.66
C THR A 73 -9.52 19.51 13.11
N ARG A 74 -9.87 19.93 11.88
CA ARG A 74 -11.13 19.54 11.22
C ARG A 74 -11.09 18.10 10.72
N ARG A 75 -9.93 17.63 10.27
CA ARG A 75 -9.72 16.23 9.82
C ARG A 75 -9.59 15.25 10.98
N ALA A 76 -8.98 15.68 12.10
CA ALA A 76 -8.80 14.90 13.31
C ALA A 76 -10.13 14.53 13.97
N ARG A 77 -11.22 15.26 13.70
CA ARG A 77 -12.58 14.92 14.15
C ARG A 77 -13.17 13.68 13.45
N GLY A 78 -12.48 13.11 12.46
CA GLY A 78 -12.90 11.86 11.82
C GLY A 78 -11.73 11.11 11.21
N VAL A 79 -12.05 10.12 10.39
CA VAL A 79 -11.04 9.35 9.64
C VAL A 79 -10.63 10.13 8.39
N CYS A 80 -9.32 10.35 8.18
CA CYS A 80 -8.80 10.84 6.90
C CYS A 80 -8.64 9.71 5.88
N THR A 81 -8.45 10.07 4.60
CA THR A 81 -8.25 9.08 3.53
C THR A 81 -6.98 8.25 3.71
N HIS A 82 -5.94 8.78 4.38
CA HIS A 82 -4.72 8.02 4.69
C HIS A 82 -4.99 6.92 5.73
N VAL A 83 -5.66 7.25 6.83
CA VAL A 83 -6.09 6.25 7.83
C VAL A 83 -7.03 5.23 7.21
N ALA A 84 -7.97 5.67 6.37
CA ALA A 84 -8.88 4.78 5.68
C ALA A 84 -8.14 3.76 4.81
N ALA A 85 -7.16 4.22 4.01
CA ALA A 85 -6.32 3.35 3.20
C ALA A 85 -5.60 2.29 4.05
N VAL A 86 -5.05 2.68 5.21
CA VAL A 86 -4.41 1.73 6.14
C VAL A 86 -5.39 0.71 6.72
N ILE A 87 -6.58 1.14 7.14
CA ILE A 87 -7.61 0.24 7.64
C ILE A 87 -7.98 -0.79 6.56
N LEU A 88 -8.12 -0.36 5.32
CA LEU A 88 -8.45 -1.24 4.18
C LEU A 88 -7.32 -2.18 3.83
N TYR A 89 -6.08 -1.68 3.81
CA TYR A 89 -4.88 -2.48 3.61
C TYR A 89 -4.83 -3.64 4.62
N ARG A 90 -5.05 -3.34 5.91
CA ARG A 90 -5.05 -4.36 6.98
C ARG A 90 -6.15 -5.40 6.80
N GLU A 91 -7.33 -4.98 6.36
CA GLU A 91 -8.43 -5.92 6.09
C GLU A 91 -8.17 -6.78 4.88
N HIS A 92 -7.66 -6.19 3.80
CA HIS A 92 -7.30 -6.92 2.60
C HIS A 92 -6.23 -7.96 2.91
N LYS A 93 -5.18 -7.58 3.63
CA LYS A 93 -4.17 -8.50 4.16
C LYS A 93 -4.78 -9.59 5.06
N GLY A 94 -5.71 -9.23 5.94
CA GLY A 94 -6.43 -10.19 6.76
C GLY A 94 -7.32 -11.15 5.95
N ALA A 95 -7.90 -10.69 4.85
CA ALA A 95 -8.67 -11.50 3.93
C ALA A 95 -7.77 -12.46 3.14
N LEU A 96 -6.62 -11.99 2.64
CA LEU A 96 -5.61 -12.83 1.99
C LEU A 96 -5.09 -13.90 2.94
N ARG A 97 -4.86 -13.58 4.22
CA ARG A 97 -4.48 -14.55 5.27
C ARG A 97 -5.53 -15.65 5.48
N ARG A 98 -6.80 -15.32 5.34
CA ARG A 98 -7.92 -16.27 5.46
C ARG A 98 -8.26 -16.96 4.15
N ALA A 99 -7.71 -16.48 3.04
CA ALA A 99 -7.91 -17.10 1.74
C ALA A 99 -7.18 -18.45 1.74
N GLY A 100 -7.86 -19.50 1.27
CA GLY A 100 -7.24 -20.82 1.16
C GLY A 100 -6.14 -20.89 0.11
N ARG A 101 -6.17 -19.98 -0.88
CA ARG A 101 -5.22 -19.88 -1.99
C ARG A 101 -4.96 -18.40 -2.30
N VAL A 102 -3.70 -18.05 -2.49
CA VAL A 102 -3.22 -16.74 -2.96
C VAL A 102 -2.20 -16.95 -4.07
N TYR A 103 -1.84 -15.86 -4.75
CA TYR A 103 -0.83 -15.86 -5.79
C TYR A 103 0.32 -14.95 -5.39
N LEU A 104 1.55 -15.47 -5.48
CA LEU A 104 2.78 -14.70 -5.31
C LEU A 104 3.36 -14.36 -6.67
N ALA A 105 3.45 -13.07 -6.98
CA ALA A 105 4.12 -12.56 -8.17
C ALA A 105 5.42 -11.86 -7.76
N THR A 106 6.56 -12.27 -8.30
CA THR A 106 7.88 -11.69 -8.02
C THR A 106 8.54 -11.13 -9.26
N GLY A 107 9.41 -10.14 -9.10
CA GLY A 107 10.15 -9.55 -10.21
C GLY A 107 11.19 -8.53 -9.78
N VAL A 108 12.12 -8.25 -10.69
CA VAL A 108 13.03 -7.12 -10.58
C VAL A 108 12.61 -6.07 -11.60
N VAL A 109 12.34 -4.85 -11.13
CA VAL A 109 11.85 -3.75 -11.97
C VAL A 109 12.80 -2.55 -11.87
N LYS A 110 13.05 -1.90 -13.02
CA LYS A 110 13.83 -0.65 -13.11
C LYS A 110 12.89 0.54 -13.02
N CYS A 111 12.85 1.18 -11.85
CA CYS A 111 11.87 2.22 -11.55
C CYS A 111 12.57 3.37 -10.85
N ARG A 112 12.44 4.60 -11.37
CA ARG A 112 12.99 5.80 -10.73
C ARG A 112 12.46 6.02 -9.32
N GLU A 113 11.20 5.62 -9.13
CA GLU A 113 10.50 5.68 -7.85
C GLU A 113 10.22 4.27 -7.35
N ARG A 114 9.95 4.14 -6.05
CA ARG A 114 9.55 2.88 -5.42
C ARG A 114 8.31 2.30 -6.15
N PRO A 115 8.37 1.07 -6.68
CA PRO A 115 7.25 0.45 -7.38
C PRO A 115 6.06 0.21 -6.44
N ARG A 116 4.86 0.23 -7.00
CA ARG A 116 3.59 -0.04 -6.31
C ARG A 116 2.85 -1.20 -6.95
N ALA A 117 1.97 -1.86 -6.22
CA ALA A 117 1.07 -2.85 -6.81
C ALA A 117 -0.26 -2.89 -6.03
N GLN A 118 -1.30 -3.38 -6.70
CA GLN A 118 -2.55 -3.73 -6.02
C GLN A 118 -2.35 -5.08 -5.31
N GLY A 119 -2.57 -5.12 -3.99
CA GLY A 119 -2.31 -6.29 -3.14
C GLY A 119 -1.32 -6.00 -2.02
N GLU A 120 -0.82 -7.05 -1.35
CA GLU A 120 0.24 -6.91 -0.37
C GLU A 120 1.60 -6.89 -1.08
N ALA A 121 2.12 -5.68 -1.34
CA ALA A 121 3.38 -5.47 -2.04
C ALA A 121 4.55 -5.28 -1.06
N LEU A 122 5.53 -6.17 -1.12
CA LEU A 122 6.80 -6.04 -0.44
C LEU A 122 7.87 -5.61 -1.45
N VAL A 123 8.64 -4.57 -1.12
CA VAL A 123 9.55 -3.93 -2.06
C VAL A 123 10.88 -3.60 -1.39
N ARG A 124 11.99 -3.94 -2.06
CA ARG A 124 13.36 -3.63 -1.63
C ARG A 124 14.18 -3.07 -2.78
N GLN A 125 14.88 -1.97 -2.54
CA GLN A 125 15.82 -1.41 -3.51
C GLN A 125 17.08 -2.28 -3.57
N ILE A 126 17.54 -2.57 -4.77
CA ILE A 126 18.85 -3.18 -5.02
C ILE A 126 19.90 -2.07 -4.96
N PRO A 127 20.91 -2.14 -4.09
CA PRO A 127 21.95 -1.13 -4.01
C PRO A 127 22.70 -0.99 -5.34
N GLY A 128 22.74 0.22 -5.89
CA GLY A 128 23.54 0.54 -7.07
C GLY A 128 25.04 0.55 -6.75
N ARG A 129 25.87 0.16 -7.72
CA ARG A 129 27.34 0.23 -7.61
C ARG A 129 27.95 1.30 -8.51
N THR A 130 27.18 1.81 -9.46
CA THR A 130 27.61 2.80 -10.46
C THR A 130 26.69 4.03 -10.44
N LEU A 131 27.16 5.15 -10.98
CA LEU A 131 26.33 6.37 -11.15
C LEU A 131 25.08 6.12 -12.00
N LEU A 132 25.15 5.21 -12.98
CA LEU A 132 24.01 4.84 -13.81
C LEU A 132 22.92 4.11 -13.01
N ASP A 133 23.30 3.34 -11.98
CA ASP A 133 22.35 2.64 -11.11
C ASP A 133 21.52 3.61 -10.24
N TYR A 134 21.99 4.84 -10.03
CA TYR A 134 21.23 5.89 -9.34
C TYR A 134 20.23 6.60 -10.25
N ALA A 135 20.49 6.65 -11.56
CA ALA A 135 19.56 7.23 -12.53
C ALA A 135 18.33 6.34 -12.78
N GLU A 136 18.51 5.02 -12.71
CA GLU A 136 17.44 4.01 -12.86
C GLU A 136 17.58 2.89 -11.83
N PRO A 137 17.23 3.14 -10.56
CA PRO A 137 17.37 2.14 -9.51
C PRO A 137 16.54 0.90 -9.80
N GLN A 138 17.12 -0.24 -9.45
CA GLN A 138 16.46 -1.53 -9.52
C GLN A 138 15.77 -1.85 -8.19
N TRP A 139 14.60 -2.45 -8.29
CA TRP A 139 13.78 -2.83 -7.14
C TRP A 139 13.38 -4.28 -7.28
N LYS A 140 13.61 -5.06 -6.22
CA LYS A 140 12.92 -6.33 -6.03
C LYS A 140 11.52 -6.03 -5.53
N ILE A 141 10.52 -6.63 -6.18
CA ILE A 141 9.12 -6.55 -5.76
C ILE A 141 8.52 -7.95 -5.67
N ALA A 142 7.82 -8.20 -4.58
CA ALA A 142 7.00 -9.38 -4.36
C ALA A 142 5.57 -8.91 -4.03
N VAL A 143 4.57 -9.41 -4.76
CA VAL A 143 3.16 -9.04 -4.59
C VAL A 143 2.38 -10.29 -4.25
N ILE A 144 1.70 -10.27 -3.10
CA ILE A 144 0.75 -11.31 -2.71
C ILE A 144 -0.66 -10.79 -3.05
N SER A 145 -1.36 -11.52 -3.92
CA SER A 145 -2.67 -11.13 -4.45
C SER A 145 -3.65 -12.30 -4.44
N GLY A 146 -4.94 -11.98 -4.47
CA GLY A 146 -5.99 -12.96 -4.76
C GLY A 146 -6.18 -13.23 -6.26
N GLN A 147 -5.45 -12.52 -7.13
CA GLN A 147 -5.48 -12.66 -8.58
C GLN A 147 -4.20 -13.35 -9.08
N ASP A 148 -4.30 -14.11 -10.16
CA ASP A 148 -3.20 -14.86 -10.80
C ASP A 148 -2.12 -13.99 -11.44
N SER A 149 -2.29 -12.68 -11.40
CA SER A 149 -1.35 -11.68 -11.90
C SER A 149 -1.39 -10.44 -11.02
N ALA A 150 -0.27 -9.72 -10.97
CA ALA A 150 -0.12 -8.47 -10.25
C ALA A 150 0.29 -7.35 -11.21
N GLU A 151 -0.46 -6.24 -11.17
CA GLU A 151 -0.12 -5.02 -11.90
C GLU A 151 0.79 -4.14 -11.04
N VAL A 152 2.05 -4.01 -11.46
CA VAL A 152 3.07 -3.18 -10.82
C VAL A 152 3.15 -1.83 -11.53
N GLU A 153 3.00 -0.75 -10.78
CA GLU A 153 3.13 0.62 -11.27
C GLU A 153 4.52 1.19 -10.97
N CYS A 154 5.15 1.76 -11.99
CA CYS A 154 6.50 2.30 -11.96
C CYS A 154 6.60 3.63 -12.70
N GLY A 155 6.44 4.75 -11.99
CA GLY A 155 6.58 6.09 -12.57
C GLY A 155 5.70 6.30 -13.81
N GLY A 156 4.44 5.83 -13.75
CA GLY A 156 3.47 5.91 -14.86
C GLY A 156 3.48 4.71 -15.82
N ARG A 157 4.47 3.80 -15.75
CA ARG A 157 4.45 2.53 -16.49
C ARG A 157 3.75 1.44 -15.68
N ARG A 158 3.06 0.54 -16.38
CA ARG A 158 2.40 -0.64 -15.80
C ARG A 158 3.12 -1.89 -16.28
N ILE A 159 3.54 -2.73 -15.34
CA ILE A 159 4.27 -3.98 -15.57
C ILE A 159 3.41 -5.10 -14.98
N VAL A 160 3.03 -6.09 -15.78
CA VAL A 160 2.25 -7.23 -15.30
C VAL A 160 3.20 -8.36 -14.91
N LEU A 161 3.11 -8.82 -13.67
CA LEU A 161 3.84 -9.97 -13.17
C LEU A 161 2.89 -11.15 -13.01
N LYS A 162 3.29 -12.34 -13.50
CA LYS A 162 2.51 -13.56 -13.33
C LYS A 162 2.70 -14.10 -11.91
N GLY A 163 1.59 -14.48 -11.27
CA GLY A 163 1.58 -15.07 -9.95
C GLY A 163 1.66 -16.60 -10.00
N VAL A 164 2.21 -17.18 -8.95
CA VAL A 164 2.20 -18.63 -8.69
C VAL A 164 1.28 -18.89 -7.51
N GLU A 165 0.34 -19.81 -7.68
CA GLU A 165 -0.63 -20.18 -6.64
C GLU A 165 0.05 -20.91 -5.49
N MET A 166 -0.28 -20.53 -4.26
CA MET A 166 0.21 -21.15 -3.02
C MET A 166 -0.64 -20.72 -1.81
N ASP A 167 -0.32 -21.22 -0.61
CA ASP A 167 -0.91 -20.69 0.62
C ASP A 167 -0.23 -19.37 1.05
N TYR A 168 -0.93 -18.59 1.87
CA TYR A 168 -0.45 -17.27 2.29
C TYR A 168 0.86 -17.32 3.09
N ALA A 169 1.07 -18.33 3.93
CA ALA A 169 2.28 -18.43 4.75
C ALA A 169 3.49 -18.74 3.87
N GLN A 170 3.35 -19.65 2.91
CA GLN A 170 4.34 -19.92 1.87
C GLN A 170 4.62 -18.67 1.03
N ALA A 171 3.58 -17.97 0.56
CA ALA A 171 3.73 -16.73 -0.20
C ALA A 171 4.53 -15.68 0.56
N ARG A 172 4.25 -15.50 1.85
CA ARG A 172 4.94 -14.54 2.69
C ARG A 172 6.40 -14.92 2.92
N ALA A 173 6.69 -16.18 3.21
CA ALA A 173 8.05 -16.67 3.42
C ALA A 173 8.91 -16.51 2.16
N LEU A 174 8.40 -16.96 1.00
CA LEU A 174 9.09 -16.84 -0.29
C LEU A 174 9.28 -15.38 -0.72
N ALA A 175 8.31 -14.51 -0.43
CA ALA A 175 8.46 -13.07 -0.68
C ALA A 175 9.61 -12.47 0.14
N GLU A 176 9.71 -12.82 1.43
CA GLU A 176 10.78 -12.33 2.30
C GLU A 176 12.15 -12.89 1.88
N GLU A 177 12.23 -14.16 1.51
CA GLU A 177 13.43 -14.78 0.95
C GLU A 177 13.88 -14.12 -0.36
N PHE A 178 12.95 -13.90 -1.29
CA PHE A 178 13.22 -13.22 -2.56
C PHE A 178 13.80 -11.82 -2.34
N LEU A 179 13.26 -11.05 -1.39
CA LEU A 179 13.77 -9.73 -1.03
C LEU A 179 15.06 -9.79 -0.22
N GLY A 180 15.34 -10.90 0.46
CA GLY A 180 16.52 -11.14 1.28
C GLY A 180 17.78 -11.51 0.49
N SER A 181 17.58 -12.26 -0.61
CA SER A 181 18.63 -12.60 -1.60
C SER A 181 19.24 -11.38 -2.28
#